data_AF-A0A2N2L4F1-F1
#
_entry.id   AF-A0A2N2L4F1-F1
#
_cell.length_a   1.000
_cell.length_b   1.000
_cell.length_c   1.000
_cell.angle_alpha   90.00
_cell.angle_beta   90.00
_cell.angle_gamma   90.00
#
_symmetry.space_group_name_H-M   'P 1'
#
loop_
_entity.id
_entity.type
_entity.pdbx_description
1 polymer ?
#
loop_
_entity_poly.entity_id
_entity_poly.type
_entity_poly.pdbx_seq_one_letter_code
_entity_poly.pdbx_strand_id
1 'polypeptide(L)'
;MSFGTHGSPAVNIDTPNPSAPVEFDPGFKAFLARKIKDVTKVPVISVGRHVDPYEMDEVIARGDADMIAVARQHLADPDFLKNAREGHPEDTLECLACNQGCIERLSLEALPIRCAINPQTGQELLYPAGPAAVSRNVWVVGGGPGGLTAAFEAARLGHKVTLFEQESQTGGNVRYAAKAPHKEVYGRYIKTLTANCIKKGVTIKKNTEVTEAMIEDGKPDAVVLAIGAAKSSCPAEGINASIVCDAWQILDGEVKPKDHVVVIGGGLVGMETADFCDEKR
;
A
#
# COMPACT_ATOMS: atom_id res chain seq x y z
N MET A 1 17.75 12.40 -1.32
CA MET A 1 17.67 11.51 -0.15
C MET A 1 16.39 10.72 -0.28
N SER A 2 16.47 9.41 -0.51
CA SER A 2 15.29 8.54 -0.50
C SER A 2 14.85 8.38 0.96
N PHE A 3 13.74 8.99 1.35
CA PHE A 3 12.99 8.65 2.56
C PHE A 3 12.04 7.47 2.28
N GLY A 4 12.41 6.65 1.29
CA GLY A 4 11.75 5.41 0.96
C GLY A 4 11.59 4.56 2.20
N THR A 5 10.67 3.63 2.10
CA THR A 5 10.23 2.61 3.05
C THR A 5 11.29 1.87 3.85
N HIS A 6 12.58 2.18 3.71
CA HIS A 6 13.73 1.52 4.32
C HIS A 6 14.45 2.42 5.32
N GLY A 7 14.38 2.07 6.60
CA GLY A 7 15.24 2.63 7.65
C GLY A 7 15.74 1.55 8.62
N SER A 8 17.01 1.64 9.03
CA SER A 8 17.58 0.70 10.00
C SER A 8 16.92 0.86 11.38
N PRO A 9 16.35 -0.22 11.97
CA PRO A 9 15.78 -0.19 13.31
C PRO A 9 16.80 0.21 14.39
N ALA A 10 18.06 -0.19 14.22
CA ALA A 10 19.12 0.02 15.21
C ALA A 10 19.55 1.48 15.40
N VAL A 11 19.26 2.36 14.43
CA VAL A 11 19.75 3.75 14.43
C VAL A 11 18.65 4.74 14.87
N ASN A 12 17.38 4.33 14.87
CA ASN A 12 16.23 5.26 14.96
C ASN A 12 15.29 5.01 16.16
N ILE A 13 15.73 4.24 17.16
CA ILE A 13 14.93 3.96 18.37
C ILE A 13 14.81 5.21 19.27
N ASP A 14 15.89 5.99 19.37
CA ASP A 14 16.00 7.17 20.25
C ASP A 14 15.69 8.50 19.56
N THR A 15 15.62 8.53 18.23
CA THR A 15 15.24 9.73 17.48
C THR A 15 13.72 9.89 17.55
N PRO A 16 13.17 11.09 17.84
CA PRO A 16 11.76 11.38 17.64
C PRO A 16 11.47 11.40 16.14
N ASN A 17 11.45 10.22 15.53
CA ASN A 17 11.17 10.05 14.12
C ASN A 17 9.67 9.72 13.96
N PRO A 18 8.81 10.70 13.61
CA PRO A 18 7.41 10.44 13.29
C PRO A 18 7.24 9.65 11.99
N SER A 19 8.32 9.42 11.25
CA SER A 19 8.34 8.74 9.95
C SER A 19 8.75 7.26 10.04
N ALA A 20 8.46 6.57 11.14
CA ALA A 20 8.83 5.16 11.31
C ALA A 20 8.43 4.32 10.07
N PRO A 21 9.40 3.84 9.28
CA PRO A 21 9.15 3.13 8.02
C PRO A 21 8.64 1.71 8.25
N VAL A 22 8.52 0.92 7.17
CA VAL A 22 7.82 -0.36 7.20
C VAL A 22 8.57 -1.45 7.99
N GLU A 23 9.87 -1.27 8.26
CA GLU A 23 10.68 -2.19 9.08
C GLU A 23 10.33 -2.16 10.57
N PHE A 24 9.69 -1.09 11.04
CA PHE A 24 9.34 -0.96 12.46
C PHE A 24 8.00 -1.61 12.75
N ASP A 25 7.97 -2.60 13.62
CA ASP A 25 6.73 -3.26 14.02
C ASP A 25 5.70 -2.26 14.58
N PRO A 26 4.39 -2.54 14.38
CA PRO A 26 3.35 -1.83 15.11
C PRO A 26 3.60 -1.86 16.62
N GLY A 27 3.41 -0.71 17.27
CA GLY A 27 3.57 -0.58 18.71
C GLY A 27 5.02 -0.56 19.22
N PHE A 28 6.04 -0.47 18.36
CA PHE A 28 7.46 -0.60 18.75
C PHE A 28 7.95 0.37 19.84
N LYS A 29 7.19 1.42 20.16
CA LYS A 29 7.50 2.42 21.20
C LYS A 29 6.65 2.29 22.48
N ALA A 30 5.73 1.32 22.55
CA ALA A 30 4.87 1.13 23.72
C ALA A 30 5.68 0.92 25.02
N PHE A 31 6.82 0.22 24.95
CA PHE A 31 7.70 0.03 26.10
C PHE A 31 8.31 1.34 26.64
N LEU A 32 8.48 2.37 25.79
CA LEU A 32 8.95 3.68 26.23
C LEU A 32 7.85 4.44 26.97
N ALA A 33 6.59 4.34 26.51
CA ALA A 33 5.44 4.89 27.21
C ALA A 33 5.33 4.28 28.62
N ARG A 34 5.55 2.97 28.76
CA ARG A 34 5.56 2.29 30.05
C ARG A 34 6.59 2.87 31.03
N LYS A 35 7.82 3.12 30.57
CA LYS A 35 8.86 3.73 31.40
C LYS A 35 8.47 5.11 31.94
N ILE A 36 7.69 5.88 31.17
CA ILE A 36 7.15 7.16 31.64
C ILE A 36 6.07 6.94 32.70
N LYS A 37 5.14 5.98 32.49
CA LYS A 37 4.11 5.63 33.48
C LYS A 37 4.69 5.19 34.82
N ASP A 38 5.83 4.51 34.82
CA ASP A 38 6.48 4.07 36.06
C ASP A 38 6.93 5.25 36.96
N VAL A 39 7.07 6.47 36.41
CA VAL A 39 7.57 7.65 37.14
C VAL A 39 6.57 8.82 37.23
N THR A 40 5.36 8.69 36.67
CA THR A 40 4.34 9.74 36.71
C THR A 40 2.95 9.19 36.96
N LYS A 41 2.05 10.05 37.44
CA LYS A 41 0.62 9.77 37.60
C LYS A 41 -0.26 10.44 36.54
N VAL A 42 0.34 11.28 35.68
CA VAL A 42 -0.36 11.91 34.56
C VAL A 42 -0.59 10.86 33.47
N PRO A 43 -1.76 10.84 32.79
CA PRO A 43 -1.99 9.90 31.69
C PRO A 43 -0.93 10.00 30.59
N VAL A 44 -0.45 8.86 30.12
CA VAL A 44 0.59 8.74 29.09
C VAL A 44 -0.01 8.20 27.79
N ILE A 45 0.34 8.85 26.66
CA ILE A 45 -0.11 8.48 25.32
C ILE A 45 1.03 7.80 24.57
N SER A 46 0.80 6.59 24.04
CA SER A 46 1.77 5.91 23.17
C SER A 46 1.57 6.29 21.70
N VAL A 47 2.68 6.46 21.00
CA VAL A 47 2.76 6.51 19.52
C VAL A 47 3.71 5.43 19.09
N GLY A 48 3.56 4.85 17.89
CA GLY A 48 4.49 3.82 17.45
C GLY A 48 4.03 2.98 16.27
N ARG A 49 3.44 3.61 15.23
CA ARG A 49 2.86 2.87 14.08
C ARG A 49 1.76 1.89 14.52
N HIS A 50 0.95 2.28 15.50
CA HIS A 50 -0.25 1.52 15.84
C HIS A 50 -1.22 1.56 14.63
N VAL A 51 -1.50 0.38 14.07
CA VAL A 51 -2.36 0.19 12.88
C VAL A 51 -3.50 -0.80 13.14
N ASP A 52 -3.39 -1.60 14.20
CA ASP A 52 -4.37 -2.63 14.57
C ASP A 52 -5.05 -2.27 15.89
N PRO A 53 -6.38 -2.05 15.91
CA PRO A 53 -7.13 -1.78 17.13
C PRO A 53 -6.98 -2.84 18.23
N TYR A 54 -6.75 -4.11 17.89
CA TYR A 54 -6.57 -5.17 18.88
C TYR A 54 -5.22 -5.04 19.60
N GLU A 55 -4.14 -4.76 18.84
CA GLU A 55 -2.83 -4.44 19.42
C GLU A 55 -2.90 -3.21 20.33
N MET A 56 -3.65 -2.17 19.90
CA MET A 56 -3.87 -0.97 20.71
C MET A 56 -4.55 -1.27 22.04
N ASP A 57 -5.58 -2.13 22.03
CA ASP A 57 -6.30 -2.55 23.24
C ASP A 57 -5.38 -3.33 24.19
N GLU A 58 -4.55 -4.23 23.65
CA GLU A 58 -3.58 -4.99 24.45
C GLU A 58 -2.54 -4.07 25.13
N VAL A 59 -2.04 -3.05 24.43
CA VAL A 59 -1.09 -2.07 24.99
C VAL A 59 -1.70 -1.33 26.18
N ILE A 60 -2.97 -0.93 26.07
CA ILE A 60 -3.69 -0.29 27.18
C ILE A 60 -3.93 -1.29 28.31
N ALA A 61 -4.37 -2.51 27.99
CA ALA A 61 -4.68 -3.55 28.97
C ALA A 61 -3.46 -3.97 29.81
N ARG A 62 -2.26 -4.03 29.21
CA ARG A 62 -1.00 -4.27 29.94
C ARG A 62 -0.54 -3.10 30.81
N GLY A 63 -1.18 -1.93 30.66
CA GLY A 63 -0.83 -0.70 31.34
C GLY A 63 0.40 -0.01 30.75
N ASP A 64 0.80 -0.34 29.52
CA ASP A 64 1.95 0.27 28.85
C ASP A 64 1.67 1.72 28.45
N ALA A 65 0.41 2.06 28.18
CA ALA A 65 -0.07 3.42 27.96
C ALA A 65 -1.49 3.59 28.54
N ASP A 66 -1.94 4.83 28.68
CA ASP A 66 -3.34 5.15 29.03
C ASP A 66 -4.18 5.46 27.78
N MET A 67 -3.53 5.90 26.70
CA MET A 67 -4.15 6.17 25.42
C MET A 67 -3.18 5.83 24.29
N ILE A 68 -3.73 5.61 23.09
CA ILE A 68 -2.95 5.44 21.87
C ILE A 68 -3.20 6.62 20.93
N ALA A 69 -2.12 7.24 20.47
CA ALA A 69 -2.17 8.24 19.43
C ALA A 69 -1.91 7.59 18.07
N VAL A 70 -2.88 7.76 17.18
CA VAL A 70 -2.87 7.21 15.83
C VAL A 70 -2.88 8.36 14.85
N ALA A 71 -1.93 8.38 13.91
CA ALA A 71 -1.83 9.44 12.91
C ALA A 71 -1.96 8.87 11.49
N ARG A 72 -0.91 8.20 11.00
CA ARG A 72 -0.84 7.72 9.61
C ARG A 72 -1.91 6.67 9.28
N GLN A 73 -2.34 5.86 10.25
CA GLN A 73 -3.45 4.93 10.05
C GLN A 73 -4.77 5.66 9.80
N HIS A 74 -5.07 6.76 10.50
CA HIS A 74 -6.26 7.57 10.20
C HIS A 74 -6.19 8.25 8.82
N LEU A 75 -4.99 8.60 8.34
CA LEU A 75 -4.81 9.07 6.97
C LEU A 75 -5.01 7.96 5.94
N ALA A 76 -4.73 6.71 6.28
CA ALA A 76 -4.87 5.55 5.42
C ALA A 76 -6.31 5.03 5.38
N ASP A 77 -6.98 5.04 6.52
CA ASP A 77 -8.34 4.57 6.68
C ASP A 77 -8.97 5.28 7.88
N PRO A 78 -9.87 6.26 7.66
CA PRO A 78 -10.55 6.94 8.76
C PRO A 78 -11.55 6.03 9.49
N ASP A 79 -12.00 4.94 8.87
CA ASP A 79 -13.03 4.03 9.37
C ASP A 79 -12.44 2.81 10.10
N PHE A 80 -11.12 2.64 10.19
CA PHE A 80 -10.52 1.41 10.76
C PHE A 80 -10.99 1.05 12.19
N LEU A 81 -11.20 2.05 13.06
CA LEU A 81 -11.76 1.84 14.41
C LEU A 81 -13.24 1.47 14.35
N LYS A 82 -13.99 2.05 13.41
CA LYS A 82 -15.40 1.73 13.18
C LYS A 82 -15.53 0.30 12.68
N ASN A 83 -14.73 -0.09 11.69
CA ASN A 83 -14.66 -1.44 11.14
C ASN A 83 -14.42 -2.48 12.25
N ALA A 84 -13.44 -2.26 13.12
CA ALA A 84 -13.18 -3.17 14.24
C ALA A 84 -14.35 -3.24 15.22
N ARG A 85 -14.97 -2.09 15.57
CA ARG A 85 -16.14 -2.05 16.48
C ARG A 85 -17.38 -2.72 15.89
N GLU A 86 -17.55 -2.67 14.58
CA GLU A 86 -18.67 -3.30 13.86
C GLU A 86 -18.40 -4.78 13.52
N GLY A 87 -17.23 -5.32 13.89
CA GLY A 87 -16.88 -6.73 13.67
C GLY A 87 -16.38 -7.03 12.26
N HIS A 88 -15.90 -6.01 11.54
CA HIS A 88 -15.37 -6.10 10.17
C HIS A 88 -13.92 -5.60 10.03
N PRO A 89 -12.98 -5.98 10.92
CA PRO A 89 -11.59 -5.52 10.84
C PRO A 89 -10.91 -5.85 9.49
N GLU A 90 -11.36 -6.90 8.80
CA GLU A 90 -10.88 -7.31 7.48
C GLU A 90 -11.10 -6.28 6.37
N ASP A 91 -12.05 -5.35 6.55
CA ASP A 91 -12.32 -4.27 5.59
C ASP A 91 -11.26 -3.15 5.67
N THR A 92 -10.44 -3.13 6.74
CA THR A 92 -9.50 -2.05 7.05
C THR A 92 -8.31 -2.01 6.09
N LEU A 93 -8.02 -0.82 5.56
CA LEU A 93 -6.79 -0.56 4.82
C LEU A 93 -5.66 -0.18 5.79
N GLU A 94 -4.76 -1.13 6.05
CA GLU A 94 -3.57 -0.92 6.87
C GLU A 94 -2.62 0.12 6.24
N CYS A 95 -2.13 1.05 7.04
CA CYS A 95 -1.12 2.03 6.62
C CYS A 95 0.17 1.32 6.19
N LEU A 96 0.59 1.56 4.94
CA LEU A 96 1.81 0.99 4.39
C LEU A 96 3.11 1.47 5.06
N ALA A 97 3.04 2.47 5.96
CA ALA A 97 4.19 3.19 6.50
C ALA A 97 5.15 3.75 5.43
N CYS A 98 4.64 4.02 4.22
CA CYS A 98 5.45 4.42 3.07
C CYS A 98 6.03 5.85 3.16
N ASN A 99 5.47 6.68 4.04
CA ASN A 99 5.82 8.10 4.22
C ASN A 99 5.67 9.02 3.00
N GLN A 100 5.36 8.50 1.80
CA GLN A 100 5.36 9.29 0.57
C GLN A 100 4.26 10.36 0.52
N GLY A 101 2.98 9.93 0.58
CA GLY A 101 1.86 10.88 0.51
C GLY A 101 1.77 11.81 1.72
N CYS A 102 2.28 11.40 2.87
CA CYS A 102 2.12 12.13 4.12
C CYS A 102 3.35 12.94 4.50
N ILE A 103 4.38 12.27 5.04
CA ILE A 103 5.56 12.93 5.59
C ILE A 103 6.41 13.59 4.51
N GLU A 104 6.70 12.90 3.41
CA GLU A 104 7.51 13.44 2.31
C GLU A 104 6.85 14.69 1.72
N ARG A 105 5.55 14.63 1.38
CA ARG A 105 4.81 15.81 0.91
C ARG A 105 4.86 16.98 1.87
N LEU A 106 4.60 16.74 3.16
CA LEU A 106 4.58 17.81 4.14
C LEU A 106 5.98 18.39 4.40
N SER A 107 6.96 17.54 4.65
CA SER A 107 8.26 17.94 5.19
C SER A 107 9.31 18.25 4.13
N LEU A 108 9.23 17.63 2.95
CA LEU A 108 10.22 17.80 1.88
C LEU A 108 9.68 18.65 0.74
N GLU A 109 8.41 18.48 0.37
CA GLU A 109 7.79 19.22 -0.73
C GLU A 109 7.09 20.50 -0.25
N ALA A 110 6.87 20.66 1.07
CA ALA A 110 6.05 21.72 1.65
C ALA A 110 4.64 21.81 1.04
N LEU A 111 4.07 20.65 0.68
CA LEU A 111 2.75 20.50 0.10
C LEU A 111 1.74 19.90 1.09
N PRO A 112 0.43 20.11 0.87
CA PRO A 112 -0.61 19.49 1.68
C PRO A 112 -0.52 17.95 1.68
N ILE A 113 -0.79 17.38 2.86
CA ILE A 113 -0.82 15.93 3.11
C ILE A 113 -1.80 15.23 2.17
N ARG A 114 -1.35 14.08 1.66
CA ARG A 114 -2.14 13.06 0.97
C ARG A 114 -1.86 11.70 1.62
N CYS A 115 -2.47 10.65 1.10
CA CYS A 115 -2.09 9.27 1.43
C CYS A 115 -1.90 8.48 0.13
N ALA A 116 -0.94 7.55 0.13
CA ALA A 116 -0.66 6.71 -1.03
C ALA A 116 -1.79 5.74 -1.36
N ILE A 117 -2.58 5.32 -0.35
CA ILE A 117 -3.65 4.33 -0.51
C ILE A 117 -5.05 4.90 -0.25
N ASN A 118 -5.15 6.11 0.31
CA ASN A 118 -6.41 6.81 0.49
C ASN A 118 -6.42 8.12 -0.32
N PRO A 119 -7.07 8.13 -1.48
CA PRO A 119 -7.11 9.31 -2.33
C PRO A 119 -7.99 10.45 -1.78
N GLN A 120 -8.85 10.17 -0.78
CA GLN A 120 -9.69 11.18 -0.14
C GLN A 120 -8.90 12.08 0.81
N THR A 121 -7.77 11.60 1.35
CA THR A 121 -6.98 12.31 2.38
C THR A 121 -6.52 13.69 1.91
N GLY A 122 -6.95 14.72 2.64
CA GLY A 122 -6.74 16.14 2.35
C GLY A 122 -7.59 16.69 1.19
N GLN A 123 -8.51 15.90 0.65
CA GLN A 123 -9.47 16.27 -0.41
C GLN A 123 -10.92 16.07 0.03
N GLU A 124 -11.17 15.96 1.33
CA GLU A 124 -12.45 15.57 1.91
C GLU A 124 -13.59 16.49 1.46
N LEU A 125 -13.30 17.79 1.28
CA LEU A 125 -14.27 18.80 0.84
C LEU A 125 -14.58 18.77 -0.67
N LEU A 126 -13.72 18.12 -1.46
CA LEU A 126 -13.87 18.01 -2.92
C LEU A 126 -14.34 16.61 -3.35
N TYR A 127 -14.18 15.62 -2.49
CA TYR A 127 -14.55 14.23 -2.77
C TYR A 127 -16.07 14.07 -2.84
N PRO A 128 -16.62 13.37 -3.86
CA PRO A 128 -18.06 13.17 -3.94
C PRO A 128 -18.57 12.27 -2.79
N ALA A 129 -19.50 12.80 -1.98
CA ALA A 129 -20.02 12.10 -0.80
C ALA A 129 -21.07 11.03 -1.13
N GLY A 130 -21.90 11.27 -2.16
CA GLY A 130 -23.03 10.42 -2.52
C GLY A 130 -22.91 9.78 -3.91
N PRO A 131 -23.89 8.94 -4.29
CA PRO A 131 -23.91 8.32 -5.61
C PRO A 131 -24.03 9.36 -6.74
N ALA A 132 -23.56 8.99 -7.92
CA ALA A 132 -23.74 9.78 -9.13
C ALA A 132 -25.24 9.89 -9.49
N ALA A 133 -25.64 11.04 -10.05
CA ALA A 133 -27.03 11.26 -10.48
C ALA A 133 -27.49 10.28 -11.58
N VAL A 134 -26.55 9.77 -12.38
CA VAL A 134 -26.80 8.79 -13.43
C VAL A 134 -25.80 7.64 -13.28
N SER A 135 -26.32 6.43 -13.06
CA SER A 135 -25.51 5.22 -13.07
C SER A 135 -25.06 4.89 -14.48
N ARG A 136 -23.86 4.31 -14.61
CA ARG A 136 -23.19 4.00 -15.88
C ARG A 136 -22.58 2.60 -15.79
N ASN A 137 -22.47 1.92 -16.91
CA ASN A 137 -21.69 0.71 -17.08
C ASN A 137 -20.22 1.08 -17.35
N VAL A 138 -19.35 0.88 -16.35
CA VAL A 138 -17.95 1.28 -16.39
C VAL A 138 -17.06 0.05 -16.48
N TRP A 139 -16.18 0.04 -17.48
CA TRP A 139 -15.12 -0.96 -17.58
C TRP A 139 -13.81 -0.37 -17.06
N VAL A 140 -13.10 -1.13 -16.23
CA VAL A 140 -11.76 -0.79 -15.74
C VAL A 140 -10.78 -1.83 -16.26
N VAL A 141 -9.76 -1.40 -16.99
CA VAL A 141 -8.78 -2.30 -17.61
C VAL A 141 -7.46 -2.21 -16.85
N GLY A 142 -7.11 -3.29 -16.15
CA GLY A 142 -5.94 -3.41 -15.28
C GLY A 142 -6.33 -3.51 -13.80
N GLY A 143 -5.89 -4.57 -13.12
CA GLY A 143 -6.17 -4.86 -11.71
C GLY A 143 -5.07 -4.41 -10.75
N GLY A 144 -4.22 -3.45 -11.15
CA GLY A 144 -3.27 -2.78 -10.27
C GLY A 144 -3.95 -1.83 -9.27
N PRO A 145 -3.17 -1.16 -8.40
CA PRO A 145 -3.72 -0.25 -7.38
C PRO A 145 -4.59 0.86 -7.99
N GLY A 146 -4.18 1.48 -9.11
CA GLY A 146 -4.98 2.51 -9.77
C GLY A 146 -6.33 2.00 -10.28
N GLY A 147 -6.36 0.81 -10.88
CA GLY A 147 -7.59 0.20 -11.40
C GLY A 147 -8.51 -0.29 -10.27
N LEU A 148 -7.96 -0.92 -9.24
CA LEU A 148 -8.74 -1.32 -8.06
C LEU A 148 -9.36 -0.11 -7.35
N THR A 149 -8.60 0.96 -7.12
CA THR A 149 -9.14 2.19 -6.52
C THR A 149 -10.22 2.82 -7.41
N ALA A 150 -10.00 2.90 -8.73
CA ALA A 150 -10.99 3.42 -9.66
C ALA A 150 -12.28 2.57 -9.67
N ALA A 151 -12.15 1.24 -9.63
CA ALA A 151 -13.28 0.33 -9.59
C ALA A 151 -14.07 0.42 -8.28
N PHE A 152 -13.36 0.48 -7.14
CA PHE A 152 -13.98 0.69 -5.83
C PHE A 152 -14.76 2.00 -5.78
N GLU A 153 -14.13 3.11 -6.19
CA GLU A 153 -14.76 4.42 -6.17
C GLU A 153 -15.94 4.52 -7.15
N ALA A 154 -15.81 3.98 -8.36
CA ALA A 154 -16.92 3.96 -9.31
C ALA A 154 -18.12 3.15 -8.77
N ALA A 155 -17.88 2.01 -8.11
CA ALA A 155 -18.93 1.24 -7.45
C ALA A 155 -19.51 1.97 -6.23
N ARG A 156 -18.68 2.66 -5.44
CA ARG A 156 -19.13 3.53 -4.34
C ARG A 156 -20.07 4.64 -4.81
N LEU A 157 -19.81 5.18 -6.00
CA LEU A 157 -20.67 6.18 -6.65
C LEU A 157 -21.90 5.58 -7.34
N GLY A 158 -22.12 4.26 -7.27
CA GLY A 158 -23.32 3.60 -7.79
C GLY A 158 -23.25 3.18 -9.26
N HIS A 159 -22.07 3.16 -9.88
CA HIS A 159 -21.89 2.62 -11.22
C HIS A 159 -21.87 1.08 -11.23
N LYS A 160 -22.26 0.48 -12.36
CA LYS A 160 -22.07 -0.96 -12.61
C LYS A 160 -20.66 -1.15 -13.13
N VAL A 161 -19.79 -1.78 -12.35
CA VAL A 161 -18.36 -1.86 -12.67
C VAL A 161 -17.94 -3.29 -13.02
N THR A 162 -17.23 -3.43 -14.14
CA THR A 162 -16.45 -4.64 -14.44
C THR A 162 -14.97 -4.28 -14.54
N LEU A 163 -14.13 -4.89 -13.72
CA LEU A 163 -12.69 -4.79 -13.78
C LEU A 163 -12.13 -6.01 -14.50
N PHE A 164 -11.20 -5.78 -15.43
CA PHE A 164 -10.49 -6.81 -16.16
C PHE A 164 -9.02 -6.81 -15.78
N GLU A 165 -8.46 -7.98 -15.54
CA GLU A 165 -7.05 -8.20 -15.21
C GLU A 165 -6.52 -9.31 -16.12
N GLN A 166 -5.41 -9.04 -16.82
CA GLN A 166 -4.78 -9.99 -17.72
C GLN A 166 -4.19 -11.18 -16.96
N GLU A 167 -3.71 -10.94 -15.73
CA GLU A 167 -3.08 -11.95 -14.89
C GLU A 167 -4.10 -12.78 -14.10
N SER A 168 -3.62 -13.86 -13.48
CA SER A 168 -4.43 -14.74 -12.63
C SER A 168 -4.85 -14.12 -11.28
N GLN A 169 -4.27 -12.98 -10.93
CA GLN A 169 -4.51 -12.26 -9.67
C GLN A 169 -4.28 -10.75 -9.85
N THR A 170 -5.07 -9.96 -9.12
CA THR A 170 -4.96 -8.50 -9.05
C THR A 170 -3.69 -8.06 -8.31
N GLY A 171 -3.29 -6.82 -8.52
CA GLY A 171 -2.25 -6.12 -7.77
C GLY A 171 -1.20 -5.43 -8.65
N GLY A 172 -1.09 -5.82 -9.92
CA GLY A 172 -0.10 -5.27 -10.85
C GLY A 172 1.30 -5.26 -10.24
N ASN A 173 2.04 -4.16 -10.43
CA ASN A 173 3.41 -4.01 -9.93
C ASN A 173 3.55 -4.10 -8.39
N VAL A 174 2.47 -3.86 -7.63
CA VAL A 174 2.51 -3.96 -6.15
C VAL A 174 2.78 -5.40 -5.69
N ARG A 175 2.43 -6.41 -6.52
CA ARG A 175 2.74 -7.82 -6.23
C ARG A 175 4.24 -8.08 -6.13
N TYR A 176 5.05 -7.37 -6.91
CA TYR A 176 6.50 -7.46 -6.88
C TYR A 176 7.08 -6.62 -5.73
N ALA A 177 6.54 -5.42 -5.50
CA ALA A 177 6.94 -4.59 -4.35
C ALA A 177 6.72 -5.31 -3.00
N ALA A 178 5.64 -6.10 -2.89
CA ALA A 178 5.34 -6.88 -1.69
C ALA A 178 6.32 -8.04 -1.42
N LYS A 179 7.27 -8.31 -2.33
CA LYS A 179 8.30 -9.33 -2.17
C LYS A 179 9.54 -8.80 -1.49
N ALA A 180 9.76 -7.48 -1.52
CA ALA A 180 10.84 -6.86 -0.80
C ALA A 180 10.68 -7.10 0.71
N PRO A 181 11.78 -7.21 1.45
CA PRO A 181 11.75 -7.39 2.91
C PRO A 181 10.82 -6.39 3.61
N HIS A 182 10.07 -6.86 4.61
CA HIS A 182 9.14 -6.08 5.44
C HIS A 182 7.93 -5.45 4.71
N LYS A 183 7.76 -5.67 3.40
CA LYS A 183 6.69 -5.07 2.59
C LYS A 183 5.46 -5.95 2.42
N GLU A 184 5.25 -6.95 3.28
CA GLU A 184 4.08 -7.84 3.22
C GLU A 184 2.75 -7.05 3.31
N VAL A 185 2.78 -5.88 3.97
CA VAL A 185 1.64 -4.95 4.06
C VAL A 185 1.13 -4.49 2.69
N TYR A 186 2.00 -4.40 1.67
CA TYR A 186 1.59 -4.04 0.30
C TYR A 186 0.74 -5.14 -0.33
N GLY A 187 1.07 -6.40 -0.06
CA GLY A 187 0.25 -7.55 -0.47
C GLY A 187 -1.09 -7.59 0.25
N ARG A 188 -1.10 -7.32 1.56
CA ARG A 188 -2.34 -7.19 2.35
C ARG A 188 -3.24 -6.08 1.82
N TYR A 189 -2.67 -4.90 1.52
CA TYR A 189 -3.39 -3.78 0.92
C TYR A 189 -4.14 -4.19 -0.37
N ILE A 190 -3.45 -4.83 -1.32
CA ILE A 190 -4.10 -5.30 -2.55
C ILE A 190 -5.19 -6.32 -2.25
N LYS A 191 -4.92 -7.27 -1.35
CA LYS A 191 -5.91 -8.29 -0.96
C LYS A 191 -7.17 -7.66 -0.39
N THR A 192 -7.03 -6.72 0.55
CA THR A 192 -8.16 -6.02 1.18
C THR A 192 -8.89 -5.14 0.17
N LEU A 193 -8.18 -4.35 -0.64
CA LEU A 193 -8.82 -3.50 -1.65
C LEU A 193 -9.60 -4.32 -2.69
N THR A 194 -9.07 -5.46 -3.12
CA THR A 194 -9.78 -6.39 -4.01
C THR A 194 -11.03 -6.97 -3.33
N ALA A 195 -10.94 -7.38 -2.06
CA ALA A 195 -12.11 -7.86 -1.31
C ALA A 195 -13.17 -6.77 -1.16
N ASN A 196 -12.76 -5.53 -0.85
CA ASN A 196 -13.64 -4.37 -0.74
C ASN A 196 -14.32 -4.05 -2.08
N CYS A 197 -13.62 -4.16 -3.22
CA CYS A 197 -14.23 -4.04 -4.54
C CYS A 197 -15.35 -5.08 -4.76
N ILE A 198 -15.07 -6.35 -4.47
CA ILE A 198 -16.05 -7.44 -4.61
C ILE A 198 -17.26 -7.20 -3.70
N LYS A 199 -17.02 -6.85 -2.43
CA LYS A 199 -18.07 -6.52 -1.45
C LYS A 199 -18.93 -5.35 -1.91
N LYS A 200 -18.35 -4.39 -2.65
CA LYS A 200 -19.07 -3.26 -3.25
C LYS A 200 -19.81 -3.59 -4.56
N GLY A 201 -19.72 -4.84 -5.04
CA GLY A 201 -20.41 -5.31 -6.24
C GLY A 201 -19.62 -5.17 -7.54
N VAL A 202 -18.31 -4.89 -7.48
CA VAL A 202 -17.45 -4.89 -8.66
C VAL A 202 -17.30 -6.33 -9.18
N THR A 203 -17.57 -6.55 -10.46
CA THR A 203 -17.26 -7.82 -11.12
C THR A 203 -15.80 -7.82 -11.56
N ILE A 204 -14.98 -8.73 -11.02
CA ILE A 204 -13.56 -8.84 -11.37
C ILE A 204 -13.33 -10.06 -12.27
N LYS A 205 -12.89 -9.83 -13.52
CA LYS A 205 -12.55 -10.86 -14.50
C LYS A 205 -11.03 -10.95 -14.66
N LYS A 206 -10.45 -12.03 -14.15
CA LYS A 206 -9.02 -12.32 -14.21
C LYS A 206 -8.69 -13.18 -15.43
N ASN A 207 -7.42 -13.33 -15.79
CA ASN A 207 -6.99 -14.02 -17.02
C ASN A 207 -7.71 -13.48 -18.27
N THR A 208 -7.95 -12.17 -18.32
CA THR A 208 -8.71 -11.53 -19.41
C THR A 208 -7.97 -10.30 -19.90
N GLU A 209 -7.29 -10.43 -21.03
CA GLU A 209 -6.74 -9.31 -21.78
C GLU A 209 -7.88 -8.63 -22.57
N VAL A 210 -8.08 -7.33 -22.36
CA VAL A 210 -9.15 -6.57 -23.03
C VAL A 210 -8.65 -6.10 -24.39
N THR A 211 -9.40 -6.42 -25.44
CA THR A 211 -9.15 -5.96 -26.80
C THR A 211 -10.13 -4.87 -27.23
N GLU A 212 -9.80 -4.15 -28.30
CA GLU A 212 -10.70 -3.14 -28.90
C GLU A 212 -12.06 -3.75 -29.27
N ALA A 213 -12.06 -4.92 -29.91
CA ALA A 213 -13.29 -5.64 -30.28
C ALA A 213 -14.18 -5.95 -29.06
N MET A 214 -13.59 -6.32 -27.91
CA MET A 214 -14.37 -6.54 -26.69
C MET A 214 -15.06 -5.26 -26.20
N ILE A 215 -14.41 -4.11 -26.33
CA ILE A 215 -14.99 -2.82 -25.96
C ILE A 215 -16.12 -2.44 -26.93
N GLU A 216 -15.91 -2.65 -28.23
CA GLU A 216 -16.91 -2.40 -29.28
C GLU A 216 -18.16 -3.28 -29.12
N ASP A 217 -17.98 -4.55 -28.78
CA ASP A 217 -19.08 -5.50 -28.52
C ASP A 217 -19.77 -5.21 -27.19
N GLY A 218 -18.99 -4.93 -26.15
CA GLY A 218 -19.48 -4.71 -24.79
C GLY A 218 -20.17 -3.37 -24.57
N LYS A 219 -19.85 -2.36 -25.40
CA LYS A 219 -20.40 -1.00 -25.38
C LYS A 219 -20.54 -0.42 -23.96
N PRO A 220 -19.46 -0.37 -23.15
CA PRO A 220 -19.52 0.31 -21.87
C PRO A 220 -19.73 1.82 -22.06
N ASP A 221 -20.40 2.46 -21.10
CA ASP A 221 -20.59 3.91 -21.13
C ASP A 221 -19.29 4.68 -20.90
N ALA A 222 -18.33 4.05 -20.22
CA ALA A 222 -16.99 4.58 -19.98
C ALA A 222 -15.97 3.46 -19.80
N VAL A 223 -14.73 3.73 -20.22
CA VAL A 223 -13.57 2.86 -20.01
C VAL A 223 -12.49 3.62 -19.24
N VAL A 224 -11.99 3.03 -18.16
CA VAL A 224 -10.83 3.50 -17.40
C VAL A 224 -9.64 2.62 -17.74
N LEU A 225 -8.64 3.19 -18.41
CA LEU A 225 -7.39 2.49 -18.72
C LEU A 225 -6.41 2.63 -17.54
N ALA A 226 -6.20 1.53 -16.83
CA ALA A 226 -5.30 1.40 -15.68
C ALA A 226 -4.25 0.30 -15.91
N ILE A 227 -3.73 0.21 -17.14
CA ILE A 227 -2.89 -0.88 -17.66
C ILE A 227 -1.43 -0.87 -17.15
N GLY A 228 -1.08 0.06 -16.26
CA GLY A 228 0.26 0.17 -15.69
C GLY A 228 1.27 0.84 -16.62
N ALA A 229 2.55 0.54 -16.40
CA ALA A 229 3.66 1.10 -17.16
C ALA A 229 4.53 -0.02 -17.74
N ALA A 230 5.12 0.22 -18.91
CA ALA A 230 6.08 -0.68 -19.51
C ALA A 230 7.43 -0.64 -18.79
N LYS A 231 8.19 -1.72 -18.87
CA LYS A 231 9.57 -1.79 -18.35
C LYS A 231 10.46 -0.80 -19.11
N SER A 232 11.29 -0.05 -18.39
CA SER A 232 12.34 0.78 -19.01
C SER A 232 13.48 -0.11 -19.50
N SER A 233 13.95 0.07 -20.74
CA SER A 233 15.13 -0.61 -21.24
C SER A 233 16.41 0.08 -20.75
N CYS A 234 17.43 -0.71 -20.39
CA CYS A 234 18.77 -0.20 -20.14
C CYS A 234 19.55 -0.20 -21.47
N PRO A 235 20.06 0.95 -21.95
CA PRO A 235 20.76 1.02 -23.24
C PRO A 235 22.21 0.51 -23.19
N ALA A 236 22.54 -0.34 -22.22
CA ALA A 236 23.90 -0.86 -22.04
C ALA A 236 24.21 -1.98 -23.05
N GLU A 237 25.46 -2.03 -23.51
CA GLU A 237 25.96 -3.16 -24.29
C GLU A 237 25.88 -4.46 -23.46
N GLY A 238 25.47 -5.56 -24.10
CA GLY A 238 25.33 -6.85 -23.42
C GLY A 238 24.04 -7.03 -22.61
N ILE A 239 23.05 -6.14 -22.73
CA ILE A 239 21.75 -6.24 -22.01
C ILE A 239 21.00 -7.56 -22.27
N ASN A 240 21.24 -8.21 -23.42
CA ASN A 240 20.63 -9.48 -23.80
C ASN A 240 21.50 -10.70 -23.44
N ALA A 241 22.60 -10.53 -22.70
CA ALA A 241 23.43 -11.64 -22.27
C ALA A 241 22.65 -12.55 -21.30
N SER A 242 22.88 -13.86 -21.35
CA SER A 242 22.15 -14.87 -20.55
C SER A 242 22.31 -14.72 -19.03
N ILE A 243 23.27 -13.92 -18.58
CA ILE A 243 23.48 -13.59 -17.16
C ILE A 243 22.61 -12.43 -16.68
N VAL A 244 22.00 -11.68 -17.58
CA VAL A 244 21.18 -10.51 -17.27
C VAL A 244 19.73 -10.96 -17.09
N CYS A 245 19.12 -10.49 -16.01
CA CYS A 245 17.70 -10.64 -15.72
C CYS A 245 17.16 -9.33 -15.17
N ASP A 246 15.85 -9.13 -15.25
CA ASP A 246 15.21 -7.96 -14.67
C ASP A 246 14.70 -8.20 -13.24
N ALA A 247 14.38 -7.10 -12.54
CA ALA A 247 13.91 -7.15 -11.16
C ALA A 247 12.62 -7.97 -10.99
N TRP A 248 11.73 -7.99 -11.99
CA TRP A 248 10.48 -8.72 -11.92
C TRP A 248 10.71 -10.23 -11.91
N GLN A 249 11.62 -10.72 -12.77
CA GLN A 249 12.02 -12.13 -12.81
C GLN A 249 12.64 -12.61 -11.49
N ILE A 250 13.41 -11.74 -10.81
CA ILE A 250 13.97 -12.06 -9.49
C ILE A 250 12.87 -12.06 -8.42
N LEU A 251 12.05 -11.00 -8.36
CA LEU A 251 11.08 -10.80 -7.29
C LEU A 251 9.91 -11.80 -7.36
N ASP A 252 9.47 -12.23 -8.56
CA ASP A 252 8.45 -13.28 -8.67
C ASP A 252 8.99 -14.71 -8.51
N GLY A 253 10.32 -14.86 -8.55
CA GLY A 253 11.01 -16.13 -8.36
C GLY A 253 11.23 -16.95 -9.63
N GLU A 254 10.95 -16.42 -10.82
CA GLU A 254 11.35 -17.01 -12.11
C GLU A 254 12.86 -17.27 -12.16
N VAL A 255 13.66 -16.31 -11.69
CA VAL A 255 15.11 -16.41 -11.59
C VAL A 255 15.52 -16.36 -10.12
N LYS A 256 16.29 -17.37 -9.69
CA LYS A 256 16.87 -17.38 -8.35
C LYS A 256 18.15 -16.53 -8.31
N PRO A 257 18.33 -15.67 -7.29
CA PRO A 257 19.60 -15.00 -7.04
C PRO A 257 20.75 -16.01 -6.95
N LYS A 258 21.92 -15.64 -7.48
CA LYS A 258 23.18 -16.39 -7.31
C LYS A 258 24.01 -15.76 -6.19
N ASP A 259 25.12 -16.39 -5.83
CA ASP A 259 26.01 -15.91 -4.75
C ASP A 259 26.48 -14.47 -4.94
N HIS A 260 26.77 -14.07 -6.19
CA HIS A 260 27.22 -12.73 -6.54
C HIS A 260 26.22 -12.06 -7.48
N VAL A 261 25.54 -11.02 -6.98
CA VAL A 261 24.57 -10.22 -7.74
C VAL A 261 25.09 -8.79 -7.84
N VAL A 262 25.02 -8.22 -9.04
CA VAL A 262 25.25 -6.79 -9.30
C VAL A 262 23.94 -6.19 -9.77
N VAL A 263 23.45 -5.17 -9.06
CA VAL A 263 22.23 -4.45 -9.44
C VAL A 263 22.60 -3.17 -10.19
N ILE A 264 22.10 -3.04 -11.43
CA ILE A 264 22.26 -1.84 -12.25
C ILE A 264 21.00 -1.00 -12.15
N GLY A 265 21.05 0.05 -11.32
CA GLY A 265 19.95 1.00 -11.11
C GLY A 265 19.68 1.25 -9.62
N GLY A 266 19.92 2.48 -9.15
CA GLY A 266 19.78 2.87 -7.74
C GLY A 266 18.39 3.41 -7.35
N GLY A 267 17.37 3.18 -8.17
CA GLY A 267 15.98 3.51 -7.82
C GLY A 267 15.40 2.53 -6.80
N LEU A 268 14.21 2.83 -6.27
CA LEU A 268 13.54 2.01 -5.24
C LEU A 268 13.46 0.53 -5.62
N VAL A 269 13.03 0.20 -6.84
CA VAL A 269 12.94 -1.18 -7.33
C VAL A 269 14.31 -1.88 -7.29
N GLY A 270 15.38 -1.20 -7.68
CA GLY A 270 16.72 -1.78 -7.67
C GLY A 270 17.25 -2.01 -6.25
N MET A 271 17.08 -1.03 -5.37
CA MET A 271 17.46 -1.16 -3.95
C MET A 271 16.69 -2.29 -3.26
N GLU A 272 15.38 -2.36 -3.47
CA GLU A 272 14.51 -3.41 -2.92
C GLU A 272 14.85 -4.80 -3.46
N THR A 273 15.25 -4.88 -4.73
CA THR A 273 15.73 -6.13 -5.33
C THR A 273 17.08 -6.54 -4.73
N ALA A 274 17.97 -5.58 -4.43
CA ALA A 274 19.24 -5.87 -3.77
C ALA A 274 19.00 -6.42 -2.35
N ASP A 275 18.14 -5.78 -1.56
CA ASP A 275 17.78 -6.25 -0.21
C ASP A 275 17.15 -7.66 -0.26
N PHE A 276 16.22 -7.90 -1.21
CA PHE A 276 15.64 -9.22 -1.42
C PHE A 276 16.69 -10.29 -1.76
N CYS A 277 17.68 -9.96 -2.60
CA CYS A 277 18.76 -10.89 -2.94
C CYS A 277 19.62 -11.23 -1.72
N ASP A 278 19.88 -10.26 -0.84
CA ASP A 278 20.74 -10.47 0.34
C ASP A 278 20.05 -11.33 1.40
N GLU A 279 18.75 -11.14 1.65
CA GLU A 279 17.98 -12.00 2.57
C GLU A 279 17.84 -13.46 2.11
N LYS A 280 17.98 -13.72 0.80
CA LYS A 280 17.85 -15.05 0.20
C LYS A 280 19.17 -15.80 0.09
N ARG A 281 20.28 -15.22 0.56
CA ARG A 281 21.57 -15.90 0.68
C ARG A 281 21.60 -16.96 1.77
#